data_AF-A0A845QYD7-F1
#
_entry.id   AF-A0A845QYD7-F1
#
_cell.length_a   1.000
_cell.length_b   1.000
_cell.length_c   1.000
_cell.angle_alpha   90.00
_cell.angle_beta   90.00
_cell.angle_gamma   90.00
#
_symmetry.space_group_name_H-M   'P 1'
#
loop_
_entity.id
_entity.type
_entity.pdbx_description
1 polymer ?
#
loop_
_entity_poly.entity_id
_entity_poly.type
_entity_poly.pdbx_seq_one_letter_code
_entity_poly.pdbx_strand_id
1 'polypeptide(L)' 'MKEILVNTGFKNIDIKLNEVTDEYARKWGYGLKIKEYIGNGEILAYK' A
#
# COMPACT_ATOMS: atom_id res chain seq x y z
N MET A 1 4.83 1.85 -10.60
CA MET A 1 5.53 1.27 -9.43
C MET A 1 6.24 -0.03 -9.78
N LYS A 2 5.53 -1.08 -10.21
CA LYS A 2 6.15 -2.37 -10.59
C LYS A 2 7.23 -2.24 -11.68
N GLU A 3 6.98 -1.46 -12.73
CA GLU A 3 7.99 -1.17 -13.78
C GLU A 3 9.26 -0.52 -13.23
N ILE A 4 9.12 0.42 -12.28
CA ILE A 4 10.28 1.09 -11.66
C ILE A 4 11.14 0.06 -10.92
N LEU A 5 10.51 -0.82 -10.14
CA LEU A 5 11.19 -1.89 -9.39
C LEU A 5 11.89 -2.89 -10.33
N VAL A 6 11.22 -3.29 -11.42
CA VAL A 6 11.82 -4.15 -12.45
C VAL A 6 13.05 -3.46 -13.07
N ASN A 7 12.91 -2.19 -13.46
CA ASN A 7 14.00 -1.43 -14.09
C ASN A 7 15.19 -1.19 -13.14
N THR A 8 14.98 -1.20 -11.83
CA THR A 8 16.08 -1.12 -10.83
C THR A 8 16.74 -2.47 -10.53
N GLY A 9 16.25 -3.55 -11.16
CA GLY A 9 16.81 -4.90 -11.08
C GLY A 9 16.26 -5.75 -9.93
N PHE A 10 15.15 -5.34 -9.30
CA PHE A 10 14.46 -6.19 -8.32
C PHE A 10 13.75 -7.35 -9.02
N LYS A 11 13.76 -8.51 -8.37
CA LYS A 11 13.16 -9.76 -8.81
C LYS A 11 12.09 -10.21 -7.83
N ASN A 12 11.18 -11.06 -8.30
CA ASN A 12 10.06 -11.62 -7.53
C ASN A 12 9.32 -10.56 -6.73
N ILE A 13 8.77 -9.59 -7.47
CA ILE A 13 8.03 -8.46 -6.95
C ILE A 13 6.58 -8.90 -6.68
N ASP A 14 6.23 -9.01 -5.41
CA ASP A 14 4.88 -9.21 -4.91
C ASP A 14 4.36 -7.90 -4.29
N ILE A 15 3.19 -7.45 -4.73
CA ILE A 15 2.56 -6.22 -4.24
C ILE A 15 1.17 -6.59 -3.74
N LYS A 16 0.94 -6.45 -2.44
CA LYS A 16 -0.35 -6.67 -1.81
C LYS A 16 -0.93 -5.34 -1.40
N LEU A 17 -2.15 -5.05 -1.87
CA LEU A 17 -2.92 -3.90 -1.45
C LEU A 17 -4.08 -4.41 -0.60
N ASN A 18 -4.19 -3.87 0.61
CA ASN A 18 -5.22 -4.20 1.57
C ASN A 18 -5.97 -2.94 1.97
N GLU A 19 -7.26 -3.07 2.25
CA GLU A 19 -8.02 -2.01 2.90
C GLU A 19 -7.49 -1.78 4.31
N VAL A 20 -7.51 -0.52 4.76
CA VAL A 20 -7.15 -0.20 6.14
C VAL A 20 -8.31 -0.49 7.09
N THR A 21 -8.01 -0.78 8.36
CA THR A 21 -9.05 -0.92 9.38
C THR A 21 -9.68 0.44 9.70
N ASP A 22 -10.92 0.43 10.21
CA ASP A 22 -11.60 1.66 10.64
C ASP A 22 -10.85 2.36 11.78
N GLU A 23 -10.25 1.59 12.68
CA GLU A 23 -9.42 2.11 13.77
C GLU A 23 -8.20 2.86 13.22
N TYR A 24 -7.52 2.29 12.22
CA TYR A 24 -6.40 2.97 11.56
C TYR A 24 -6.87 4.25 10.85
N ALA A 25 -7.97 4.17 10.10
CA ALA A 25 -8.52 5.31 9.36
C ALA A 25 -8.86 6.50 10.29
N ARG A 26 -9.39 6.24 11.50
CA ARG A 26 -9.69 7.28 12.50
C ARG A 26 -8.46 8.06 12.96
N LYS A 27 -7.26 7.47 12.89
CA LYS A 27 -6.01 8.18 13.22
C LYS A 27 -5.66 9.28 12.21
N TRP A 28 -6.15 9.14 10.97
CA TRP A 28 -5.86 10.04 9.85
C TRP A 28 -6.94 11.08 9.60
N GLY A 29 -8.11 10.96 10.24
CA GLY A 29 -9.17 11.94 10.18
C GLY A 29 -10.45 11.45 10.83
N TYR A 30 -11.13 12.33 11.57
CA TYR A 30 -12.41 12.02 12.19
C TYR A 30 -13.55 12.36 11.22
N GLY A 31 -14.43 11.40 10.91
CA GLY A 31 -15.75 11.67 10.32
C GLY A 31 -15.82 11.84 8.80
N LEU A 32 -14.73 11.68 8.06
CA LEU A 32 -14.77 11.63 6.60
C LEU A 32 -14.58 10.18 6.13
N LYS A 33 -15.08 9.88 4.94
CA LYS A 33 -14.86 8.64 4.17
C LYS A 33 -13.36 8.42 3.83
N ILE A 34 -12.44 8.84 4.69
CA ILE A 34 -10.99 8.81 4.49
C ILE A 34 -10.48 7.42 4.16
N LYS A 35 -11.15 6.38 4.66
CA LYS A 35 -10.93 4.98 4.31
C LYS A 35 -11.11 4.66 2.82
N GLU A 36 -11.94 5.43 2.10
CA GLU A 36 -12.09 5.33 0.63
C GLU A 36 -10.88 5.91 -0.12
N TYR A 37 -10.05 6.71 0.55
CA TYR A 37 -8.92 7.43 -0.03
C TYR A 37 -7.56 6.92 0.44
N ILE A 38 -7.52 6.06 1.47
CA ILE A 38 -6.27 5.52 2.03
C ILE A 38 -6.29 3.99 2.02
N GLY A 39 -5.14 3.39 1.77
CA GLY A 39 -4.94 1.95 1.73
C GLY A 39 -3.62 1.55 2.38
N ASN A 40 -3.47 0.26 2.66
CA ASN A 40 -2.21 -0.33 3.07
C ASN A 40 -1.61 -1.10 1.90
N GLY A 41 -0.34 -0.82 1.58
CA GLY A 41 0.40 -1.55 0.56
C GLY A 41 1.64 -2.22 1.16
N GLU A 42 1.75 -3.53 0.99
CA GLU A 42 2.96 -4.29 1.27
C GLU A 42 3.65 -4.63 -0.06
N ILE A 43 4.96 -4.39 -0.12
CA ILE A 43 5.78 -4.73 -1.27
C ILE A 43 6.90 -5.65 -0.79
N LEU A 44 6.93 -6.86 -1.32
CA LEU A 44 8.04 -7.79 -1.15
C LEU A 44 8.78 -7.90 -2.48
N ALA A 45 10.06 -7.56 -2.46
CA ALA A 45 10.94 -7.68 -3.60
C ALA A 45 12.38 -7.89 -3.10
N TYR A 46 13.19 -8.63 -3.85
CA TYR A 46 14.60 -8.84 -3.52
C TYR A 46 15.48 -8.69 -4.74
N LYS A 47 16.77 -8.46 -4.51
CA LYS A 47 17.77 -8.22 -5.55
C LYS A 47 18.94 -9.16 -5.39
#